data_AF-A0AA38ZPI7-F1
#
_entry.id   AF-A0AA38ZPI7-F1
#
_cell.length_a   1.000
_cell.length_b   1.000
_cell.length_c   1.000
_cell.angle_alpha   90.00
_cell.angle_beta   90.00
_cell.angle_gamma   90.00
#
_symmetry.space_group_name_H-M   'P 1'
#
loop_
_entity.id
_entity.type
_entity.pdbx_description
1 polymer ?
#
loop_
_entity_poly.entity_id
_entity_poly.type
_entity_poly.pdbx_seq_one_letter_code
_entity_poly.pdbx_strand_id
1 'polypeptide(L)'
;MLRPLYRIHQGVEPIVGTPGRLIDLLSKHGIELDDAFMLVLDEVDCKLQRSFRDQVMQIFRVPSQSQVLIYSATISREAEKVASSMAEDTIVISAGRSNCPIRAAKQLAIWVESQGTDASGQWQLSLQILPNGGCRKEEIQGQNAPKYKRPI
;
A
#
# COMPACT_ATOMS: atom_id res chain seq x y z
N MET A 1 6.62 -29.81 -8.43
CA MET A 1 5.68 -29.25 -7.43
C MET A 1 6.17 -27.85 -7.05
N LEU A 2 5.30 -26.83 -7.01
CA LEU A 2 5.71 -25.47 -6.60
C LEU A 2 6.16 -25.48 -5.13
N ARG A 3 7.27 -24.79 -4.81
CA ARG A 3 7.83 -24.72 -3.44
C ARG A 3 6.81 -24.35 -2.35
N PRO A 4 5.89 -23.39 -2.55
CA PRO A 4 4.86 -23.07 -1.56
C PRO A 4 3.91 -24.23 -1.24
N LEU A 5 3.47 -24.99 -2.26
CA LEU A 5 2.57 -26.12 -2.08
C LEU A 5 3.21 -27.23 -1.26
N TYR A 6 4.48 -27.54 -1.56
CA TYR A 6 5.21 -28.55 -0.81
C TYR A 6 5.22 -28.23 0.68
N ARG A 7 5.43 -26.97 1.06
CA ARG A 7 5.43 -26.54 2.47
C ARG A 7 4.04 -26.64 3.10
N ILE A 8 3.00 -26.18 2.40
CA ILE A 8 1.62 -26.26 2.92
C ILE A 8 1.21 -27.71 3.19
N HIS A 9 1.54 -28.64 2.29
CA HIS A 9 1.27 -30.07 2.50
C HIS A 9 2.09 -30.72 3.61
N GLN A 10 3.20 -30.12 4.06
CA GLN A 10 3.96 -30.59 5.22
C GLN A 10 3.40 -30.07 6.55
N GLY A 11 2.36 -29.24 6.50
CA GLY A 11 1.84 -28.52 7.66
C GLY A 11 2.63 -27.24 7.92
N VAL A 12 1.93 -26.11 7.91
CA VAL A 12 2.47 -24.79 8.26
C VAL A 12 1.48 -24.08 9.16
N GLU A 13 1.97 -23.39 10.18
CA GLU A 13 1.13 -22.63 11.11
C GLU A 13 0.81 -21.23 10.56
N PRO A 14 1.79 -20.36 10.24
CA PRO A 14 1.48 -19.09 9.59
C PRO A 14 1.56 -19.20 8.06
N ILE A 15 0.52 -18.74 7.38
CA ILE A 15 0.52 -18.48 5.93
C ILE A 15 0.48 -16.96 5.73
N VAL A 16 1.52 -16.43 5.08
CA VAL A 16 1.62 -15.00 4.76
C VAL A 16 1.67 -14.83 3.24
N GLY A 17 0.85 -13.93 2.71
CA GLY A 17 0.84 -13.63 1.29
C GLY A 17 -0.11 -12.52 0.90
N THR A 18 0.04 -12.03 -0.32
CA THR A 18 -0.93 -11.08 -0.91
C THR A 18 -2.22 -11.82 -1.29
N PRO A 19 -3.40 -11.20 -1.13
CA PRO A 19 -4.67 -11.89 -1.32
C PRO A 19 -4.84 -12.62 -2.66
N GLY A 20 -4.51 -11.96 -3.77
CA GLY A 20 -4.60 -12.59 -5.10
C GLY A 20 -3.77 -13.88 -5.22
N ARG A 21 -2.54 -13.90 -4.69
CA ARG A 21 -1.69 -15.09 -4.73
C ARG A 21 -2.20 -16.19 -3.80
N LEU A 22 -2.76 -15.83 -2.64
CA LEU A 22 -3.37 -16.77 -1.71
C LEU A 22 -4.61 -17.42 -2.33
N ILE A 23 -5.53 -16.64 -2.90
CA ILE A 23 -6.71 -17.17 -3.59
C ILE A 23 -6.32 -18.13 -4.70
N ASP A 24 -5.33 -17.76 -5.51
CA ASP A 24 -4.78 -18.66 -6.53
C ASP A 24 -4.31 -20.00 -5.94
N LEU A 25 -3.64 -19.98 -4.78
CA LEU A 25 -3.19 -21.21 -4.11
C LEU A 25 -4.37 -22.02 -3.58
N LEU A 26 -5.27 -21.37 -2.84
CA LEU A 26 -6.42 -22.01 -2.19
C LEU A 26 -7.35 -22.66 -3.23
N SER A 27 -7.73 -21.89 -4.27
CA SER A 27 -8.68 -22.35 -5.29
C SER A 27 -8.09 -23.37 -6.27
N LYS A 28 -6.84 -23.20 -6.74
CA LYS A 28 -6.26 -24.12 -7.74
C LYS A 28 -5.76 -25.44 -7.15
N HIS A 29 -5.48 -25.47 -5.86
CA HIS A 29 -4.87 -26.63 -5.21
C HIS A 29 -5.71 -27.23 -4.09
N GLY A 30 -6.96 -26.76 -3.91
CA GLY A 30 -7.91 -27.33 -2.95
C GLY A 30 -7.40 -27.25 -1.52
N ILE A 31 -6.75 -26.15 -1.15
CA ILE A 31 -6.29 -25.93 0.21
C ILE A 31 -7.42 -25.24 0.97
N GLU A 32 -7.83 -25.84 2.07
CA GLU A 32 -8.86 -25.32 2.98
C GLU A 32 -8.19 -24.66 4.20
N LEU A 33 -8.89 -23.69 4.80
CA LEU A 33 -8.41 -22.93 5.96
C LEU A 33 -9.32 -23.18 7.18
N ASP A 34 -9.94 -24.35 7.25
CA ASP A 34 -10.97 -24.68 8.23
C ASP A 34 -10.44 -24.65 9.68
N ASP A 35 -9.17 -24.97 9.86
CA ASP A 35 -8.49 -24.93 11.17
C ASP A 35 -7.86 -23.56 11.49
N ALA A 36 -7.97 -22.58 10.58
CA ALA A 36 -7.45 -21.25 10.84
C ALA A 36 -8.33 -20.55 11.88
N PHE A 37 -7.73 -20.10 12.97
CA PHE A 37 -8.42 -19.38 14.06
C PHE A 37 -8.06 -17.90 14.10
N MET A 38 -7.16 -17.43 13.23
CA MET A 38 -6.69 -16.05 13.20
C MET A 38 -6.51 -15.55 11.77
N LEU A 39 -7.04 -14.36 11.49
CA LEU A 39 -6.78 -13.61 10.26
C LEU A 39 -6.15 -12.26 10.59
N VAL A 40 -5.03 -11.95 9.93
CA VAL A 40 -4.34 -10.66 10.05
C VAL A 40 -4.36 -9.94 8.71
N LEU A 41 -4.89 -8.71 8.70
CA LEU A 41 -4.82 -7.80 7.55
C LEU A 41 -3.87 -6.66 7.85
N ASP A 42 -2.86 -6.49 7.02
CA ASP A 42 -1.88 -5.41 7.13
C ASP A 42 -2.01 -4.40 5.98
N GLU A 43 -1.67 -3.14 6.25
CA GLU A 43 -1.73 -2.01 5.31
C GLU A 43 -3.10 -1.84 4.61
N VAL A 44 -4.19 -1.91 5.38
CA VAL A 44 -5.54 -1.91 4.82
C VAL A 44 -5.88 -0.59 4.11
N ASP A 45 -5.42 0.55 4.60
CA ASP A 45 -5.64 1.87 3.99
C ASP A 45 -5.24 2.03 2.53
N CYS A 46 -4.06 1.56 2.15
CA CYS A 46 -3.53 1.71 0.79
C CYS A 46 -4.14 0.71 -0.20
N LYS A 47 -4.68 -0.40 0.31
CA LYS A 47 -5.06 -1.55 -0.52
C LYS A 47 -6.57 -1.73 -0.69
N LEU A 48 -7.39 -0.95 -0.01
CA LEU A 48 -8.87 -0.99 -0.04
C LEU A 48 -9.55 -0.55 -1.34
N GLN A 49 -8.96 -0.88 -2.50
CA GLN A 49 -9.73 -0.91 -3.73
C GLN A 49 -10.80 -2.01 -3.63
N ARG A 50 -11.93 -1.85 -4.34
CA ARG A 50 -13.06 -2.79 -4.32
C ARG A 50 -12.63 -4.26 -4.50
N SER A 51 -11.63 -4.50 -5.35
CA SER A 51 -11.04 -5.82 -5.61
C SER A 51 -10.38 -6.46 -4.38
N PHE A 52 -9.76 -5.68 -3.50
CA PHE A 52 -9.08 -6.20 -2.31
C PHE A 52 -10.07 -6.70 -1.27
N ARG A 53 -11.17 -5.97 -1.03
CA ARG A 53 -12.24 -6.40 -0.13
C ARG A 53 -12.80 -7.75 -0.56
N ASP A 54 -13.15 -7.89 -1.84
CA ASP A 54 -13.74 -9.13 -2.36
C ASP A 54 -12.75 -10.30 -2.23
N GLN A 55 -11.45 -10.05 -2.47
CA GLN A 55 -10.40 -11.05 -2.27
C GLN A 55 -10.25 -11.46 -0.79
N VAL A 56 -10.24 -10.50 0.13
CA VAL A 56 -10.17 -10.78 1.57
C VAL A 56 -11.38 -11.60 2.01
N MET A 57 -12.59 -11.25 1.57
CA MET A 57 -13.80 -12.02 1.90
C MET A 57 -13.79 -13.45 1.33
N GLN A 58 -13.13 -13.68 0.19
CA GLN A 58 -12.95 -15.03 -0.36
C GLN A 58 -11.99 -15.86 0.49
N ILE A 59 -10.95 -15.25 1.05
CA ILE A 59 -10.02 -15.90 1.98
C ILE A 59 -10.69 -16.09 3.35
N PHE A 60 -11.48 -15.11 3.79
CA PHE A 60 -12.16 -15.06 5.09
C PHE A 60 -13.39 -15.99 5.19
N ARG A 61 -13.40 -17.13 4.47
CA ARG A 61 -14.40 -18.18 4.71
C ARG A 61 -14.08 -18.99 5.96
N VAL A 62 -13.60 -18.31 7.00
CA VAL A 62 -13.07 -18.91 8.21
C VAL A 62 -14.22 -19.11 9.21
N PRO A 63 -14.22 -20.17 10.03
CA PRO A 63 -15.28 -20.43 11.00
C PRO A 63 -15.59 -19.26 11.95
N SER A 64 -16.81 -19.30 12.50
CA SER A 64 -17.48 -18.28 13.31
C SER A 64 -16.72 -17.80 14.57
N GLN A 65 -15.59 -18.40 14.90
CA GLN A 65 -14.81 -18.13 16.12
C GLN A 65 -13.41 -17.56 15.84
N SER A 66 -13.18 -17.02 14.65
CA SER A 66 -11.86 -16.54 14.24
C SER A 66 -11.55 -15.16 14.79
N GLN A 67 -10.35 -14.99 15.35
CA GLN A 67 -9.85 -13.69 15.75
C GLN A 67 -9.38 -12.90 14.52
N VAL A 68 -9.94 -11.71 14.31
CA VAL A 68 -9.56 -10.83 13.19
C VAL A 68 -8.76 -9.65 13.73
N LEU A 69 -7.54 -9.45 13.20
CA LEU A 69 -6.69 -8.30 13.49
C LEU A 69 -6.49 -7.48 12.22
N ILE A 70 -6.71 -6.17 12.32
CA ILE A 70 -6.61 -5.25 11.20
C ILE A 70 -5.63 -4.13 11.57
N TYR A 71 -4.59 -3.99 10.76
CA TYR A 71 -3.56 -2.96 10.90
C TYR A 71 -3.65 -1.99 9.71
N SER A 72 -3.61 -0.70 10.04
CA SER A 72 -3.69 0.37 9.05
C SER A 72 -3.01 1.62 9.59
N ALA A 73 -2.23 2.30 8.75
CA ALA A 73 -1.57 3.56 9.13
C ALA A 73 -2.56 4.74 9.14
N THR A 74 -3.61 4.65 8.33
CA THR A 74 -4.72 5.62 8.28
C THR A 74 -6.06 4.91 8.45
N ILE A 75 -7.02 5.58 9.07
CA ILE A 75 -8.38 5.08 9.20
C ILE A 75 -9.25 5.86 8.22
N SER A 76 -9.53 5.23 7.08
CA SER A 76 -10.53 5.68 6.12
C SER A 76 -11.90 5.08 6.45
N ARG A 77 -12.97 5.67 5.94
CA ARG A 77 -14.34 5.16 6.11
C ARG A 77 -14.50 3.76 5.51
N GLU A 78 -13.74 3.46 4.46
CA GLU A 78 -13.68 2.17 3.79
C GLU A 78 -13.02 1.11 4.67
N ALA A 79 -11.97 1.48 5.41
CA ALA A 79 -11.31 0.59 6.36
C ALA A 79 -12.22 0.24 7.54
N GLU A 80 -12.94 1.22 8.07
CA GLU A 80 -13.97 0.98 9.09
C GLU A 80 -15.05 0.02 8.58
N LYS A 81 -15.55 0.23 7.36
CA LYS A 81 -16.57 -0.67 6.76
C LYS A 81 -16.08 -2.10 6.55
N VAL A 82 -14.79 -2.30 6.26
CA VAL A 82 -14.21 -3.65 6.15
C VAL A 82 -14.10 -4.26 7.53
N ALA A 83 -13.55 -3.54 8.51
CA ALA A 83 -13.46 -4.00 9.89
C ALA A 83 -14.84 -4.41 10.46
N SER A 84 -15.84 -3.54 10.36
CA SER A 84 -17.20 -3.82 10.84
C SER A 84 -17.90 -4.95 10.09
N SER A 85 -17.48 -5.28 8.87
CA SER A 85 -18.05 -6.43 8.12
C SER A 85 -17.40 -7.76 8.46
N MET A 86 -16.24 -7.74 9.13
CA MET A 86 -15.46 -8.94 9.45
C MET A 86 -15.55 -9.31 10.93
N ALA A 87 -15.84 -8.36 11.82
CA ALA A 87 -16.00 -8.61 13.26
C ALA A 87 -17.08 -7.72 13.88
N GLU A 88 -17.99 -8.32 14.66
CA GLU A 88 -19.09 -7.62 15.36
C GLU A 88 -18.58 -6.78 16.55
N ASP A 89 -17.68 -7.34 17.38
CA ASP A 89 -17.17 -6.69 18.61
C ASP A 89 -15.72 -6.17 18.44
N THR A 90 -15.51 -5.26 17.49
CA THR A 90 -14.17 -4.75 17.18
C THR A 90 -13.66 -3.76 18.25
N ILE A 91 -12.49 -4.03 18.82
CA ILE A 91 -11.76 -3.08 19.69
C ILE A 91 -10.81 -2.24 18.82
N VAL A 92 -10.95 -0.92 18.87
CA VAL A 92 -10.10 0.02 18.11
C VAL A 92 -9.01 0.59 19.01
N ILE A 93 -7.76 0.35 18.63
CA ILE A 93 -6.59 0.94 19.27
C ILE A 93 -5.95 1.91 18.27
N SER A 94 -5.79 3.17 18.67
CA SER A 94 -5.16 4.20 17.84
C SER A 94 -4.02 4.88 18.59
N ALA A 95 -2.91 5.13 17.89
CA ALA A 95 -1.76 5.86 18.42
C ALA A 95 -1.56 7.13 17.59
N GLY A 96 -1.66 8.30 18.24
CA GLY A 96 -1.53 9.61 17.58
C GLY A 96 -2.86 10.22 17.15
N ARG A 97 -2.82 11.22 16.27
CA ARG A 97 -4.01 11.89 15.71
C ARG A 97 -4.31 11.33 14.32
N SER A 98 -5.54 10.88 14.11
CA SER A 98 -6.03 10.39 12.83
C SER A 98 -5.84 11.45 11.74
N ASN A 99 -5.35 11.04 10.56
CA ASN A 99 -5.22 11.90 9.38
C ASN A 99 -4.37 13.18 9.56
N CYS A 100 -3.44 13.22 10.51
CA CYS A 100 -2.54 14.37 10.68
C CYS A 100 -1.12 14.01 10.24
N PRO A 101 -0.60 14.59 9.14
CA PRO A 101 0.80 14.45 8.78
C PRO A 101 1.68 14.90 9.94
N ILE A 102 2.78 14.17 10.19
CA ILE A 102 3.70 14.54 11.27
C ILE A 102 4.30 15.93 10.98
N ARG A 103 4.13 16.88 11.91
CA ARG A 103 4.65 18.26 11.75
C ARG A 103 6.17 18.31 11.59
N ALA A 104 6.87 17.29 12.07
CA ALA A 104 8.32 17.17 11.95
C ALA A 104 8.80 16.77 10.53
N ALA A 105 7.91 16.26 9.67
CA ALA A 105 8.28 15.91 8.30
C ALA A 105 8.48 17.19 7.48
N LYS A 106 9.70 17.40 6.99
CA LYS A 106 10.00 18.45 6.01
C LYS A 106 9.41 18.05 4.67
N GLN A 107 8.44 18.82 4.18
CA GLN A 107 7.85 18.64 2.86
C GLN A 107 8.40 19.71 1.92
N LEU A 108 8.89 19.31 0.75
CA LEU A 108 9.44 20.22 -0.25
C LEU A 108 8.68 20.02 -1.57
N ALA A 109 8.08 21.09 -2.10
CA ALA A 109 7.50 21.10 -3.43
C ALA A 109 8.51 21.70 -4.42
N ILE A 110 8.74 21.01 -5.53
CA ILE A 110 9.62 21.48 -6.61
C ILE A 110 8.78 21.64 -7.86
N TRP A 111 8.57 22.88 -8.27
CA TRP A 111 7.89 23.18 -9.52
C TRP A 111 8.83 22.89 -10.71
N VAL A 112 8.35 22.07 -11.63
CA VAL A 112 9.05 21.75 -12.87
C VAL A 112 8.20 22.22 -14.05
N GLU A 113 8.81 22.97 -14.96
CA GLU A 113 8.19 23.29 -16.24
C GLU A 113 8.36 22.11 -17.20
N SER A 114 7.28 21.70 -17.83
CA SER A 114 7.28 20.69 -18.90
C SER A 114 7.93 21.30 -20.16
N GLN A 115 9.26 21.18 -20.28
CA GLN A 115 10.00 21.52 -21.50
C GLN A 115 9.75 20.45 -22.57
N GLY A 116 8.89 20.72 -23.55
CA GLY A 116 8.43 19.79 -24.60
C GLY A 116 9.38 18.63 -24.92
N THR A 117 8.80 17.43 -25.01
CA THR A 117 9.49 16.15 -25.27
C THR A 117 10.58 16.28 -26.32
N ASP A 118 11.73 15.65 -26.07
CA ASP A 118 12.71 15.39 -27.12
C ASP A 118 12.09 14.56 -28.27
N ALA A 119 12.81 14.41 -29.39
CA ALA A 119 12.33 13.66 -30.56
C ALA A 119 11.99 12.17 -30.26
N SER A 120 12.25 11.68 -29.05
CA SER A 120 11.98 10.32 -28.58
C SER A 120 10.82 10.20 -27.58
N GLY A 121 10.26 11.34 -27.13
CA GLY A 121 9.12 11.35 -26.21
C GLY A 121 9.47 11.09 -24.74
N GLN A 122 10.75 11.14 -24.35
CA GLN A 122 11.17 10.88 -22.97
C GLN A 122 11.45 12.15 -22.17
N TRP A 123 11.01 12.13 -20.90
CA TRP A 123 11.26 13.18 -19.93
C TRP A 123 12.41 12.78 -19.02
N GLN A 124 13.42 13.63 -18.85
CA GLN A 124 14.50 13.44 -17.88
C GLN A 124 14.59 14.64 -16.94
N LEU A 125 14.46 14.37 -15.64
CA LEU A 125 14.64 15.33 -14.55
C LEU A 125 15.77 14.84 -13.66
N SER A 126 16.90 15.55 -13.66
CA SER A 126 17.99 15.34 -12.70
C SER A 126 17.79 16.28 -11.51
N LEU A 127 17.63 15.68 -10.33
CA LEU A 127 17.26 16.38 -9.11
C LEU A 127 18.35 16.09 -8.06
N GLN A 128 19.20 17.08 -7.76
CA GLN A 128 20.29 16.90 -6.82
C GLN A 128 19.87 17.40 -5.44
N ILE A 129 19.79 16.48 -4.48
CA ILE A 129 19.54 16.80 -3.07
C ILE A 129 20.88 17.19 -2.45
N LEU A 130 20.97 18.44 -1.98
CA LEU A 130 22.15 18.97 -1.33
C LEU A 130 22.28 18.39 0.09
N PRO A 131 23.50 18.27 0.65
CA PRO A 131 23.74 17.72 1.98
C PRO A 131 23.00 18.44 3.13
N ASN A 132 22.58 19.69 2.91
CA ASN A 132 21.83 20.49 3.87
C ASN A 132 20.30 20.29 3.80
N GLY A 133 19.82 19.35 2.96
CA GLY A 133 18.40 19.14 2.71
C GLY A 133 17.75 20.19 1.80
N GLY A 134 18.53 21.08 1.20
CA GLY A 134 18.09 21.91 0.08
C GLY A 134 18.11 21.11 -1.23
N CYS A 135 17.40 21.57 -2.25
CA CYS A 135 17.47 20.98 -3.57
C CYS A 135 17.95 22.03 -4.57
N ARG A 136 18.92 21.67 -5.41
CA ARG A 136 19.41 22.54 -6.50
C ARG A 136 18.97 21.93 -7.83
N LYS A 137 18.37 22.76 -8.69
CA LYS A 137 18.16 22.38 -10.10
C LYS A 137 19.53 22.37 -10.77
N GLU A 138 19.95 21.22 -11.28
CA GLU A 138 20.99 21.18 -12.31
C GLU A 138 20.28 21.22 -13.67
N GLU A 139 20.46 22.33 -14.37
CA GLU A 139 19.93 22.55 -15.71
C GLU A 139 20.85 21.81 -16.70
N ILE A 140 20.33 20.74 -17.34
CA ILE A 140 21.05 20.11 -18.45
C ILE A 140 20.91 21.05 -19.65
N GLN A 141 22.05 21.50 -20.17
CA GLN A 141 22.15 22.50 -21.24
C GLN A 141 21.28 22.15 -22.46
N GLY A 142 20.21 22.92 -22.64
CA GLY A 142 19.54 23.14 -23.91
C GLY A 142 19.52 24.64 -24.15
N GLN A 143 20.10 25.11 -25.25
CA GLN A 143 20.19 26.52 -25.60
C GLN A 143 18.79 27.11 -25.81
N ASN A 144 18.22 27.75 -24.78
CA ASN A 144 17.28 28.87 -24.79
C ASN A 144 16.45 28.85 -23.49
N ALA A 145 16.95 29.50 -22.44
CA ALA A 145 16.22 29.69 -21.20
C ALA A 145 15.29 30.93 -21.27
N PRO A 146 13.98 30.81 -21.03
CA PRO A 146 13.13 31.98 -20.83
C PRO A 146 13.40 32.61 -19.45
N LYS A 147 13.48 33.94 -19.41
CA LYS A 147 13.70 34.72 -18.18
C LYS A 147 12.45 34.66 -17.29
N TYR A 148 12.59 34.11 -16.09
CA TYR A 148 11.53 34.09 -15.08
C TYR A 148 11.32 35.48 -14.45
N LYS A 149 10.07 35.95 -14.42
CA LYS A 149 9.59 37.01 -13.51
C LYS A 149 8.75 36.35 -12.42
N ARG A 150 9.04 36.67 -11.16
CA ARG A 150 8.27 36.21 -10.00
C ARG A 150 6.79 36.63 -10.15
N PRO A 151 5.82 35.73 -9.96
CA PRO A 151 4.43 36.14 -9.74
C PRO A 151 4.31 36.75 -8.34
N ILE A 152 3.46 37.78 -8.26
CA ILE A 152 3.12 38.57 -7.07
C ILE A 152 2.31 37.70 -6.10
#